data_AF-A0A1C5ZPE3-F1
#
_entry.id   AF-A0A1C5ZPE3-F1
#
_cell.length_a   1.000
_cell.length_b   1.000
_cell.length_c   1.000
_cell.angle_alpha   90.00
_cell.angle_beta   90.00
_cell.angle_gamma   90.00
#
_symmetry.space_group_name_H-M   'P 1'
#
loop_
_entity.id
_entity.type
_entity.pdbx_description
1 polymer ?
#
loop_
_entity_poly.entity_id
_entity_poly.type
_entity_poly.pdbx_seq_one_letter_code
_entity_poly.pdbx_strand_id
1 'polypeptide(L)'
;MLPVKKLKPGDKIMIREAWAQKDENQKTAPQRRATVIKQYPHHVLVENAKGTRCCITNAEIYGTEKRKGVQEAAGMRDSSGKEVDVKESKRRFPALEFGKERRR
;
A
#
# COMPACT_ATOMS: atom_id res chain seq x y z
N MET A 1 20.81 -11.11 3.07
CA MET A 1 19.89 -9.98 2.79
C MET A 1 19.95 -9.03 3.97
N LEU A 2 20.20 -7.75 3.76
CA LEU A 2 20.28 -6.77 4.84
C LEU A 2 18.88 -6.34 5.29
N PRO A 3 18.69 -5.95 6.57
CA PRO A 3 17.43 -5.41 7.04
C PRO A 3 17.08 -4.11 6.31
N VAL A 4 15.84 -4.04 5.79
CA VAL A 4 15.31 -2.86 5.08
C VAL A 4 15.32 -1.62 5.98
N LYS A 5 15.09 -1.82 7.28
CA LYS A 5 15.07 -0.77 8.30
C LYS A 5 15.66 -1.32 9.59
N LYS A 6 16.46 -0.53 10.29
CA LYS A 6 16.92 -0.87 11.64
C LYS A 6 15.78 -0.55 12.62
N LEU A 7 15.26 -1.58 13.29
CA LEU A 7 14.20 -1.48 14.29
C LEU A 7 14.78 -1.88 15.65
N LYS A 8 14.47 -1.09 16.68
CA LYS A 8 14.88 -1.36 18.04
C LYS A 8 13.80 -2.16 18.78
N PRO A 9 14.18 -3.01 19.75
CA PRO A 9 13.23 -3.56 20.71
C PRO A 9 12.40 -2.44 21.35
N GLY A 10 11.08 -2.60 21.39
CA GLY A 10 10.12 -1.61 21.88
C GLY A 10 9.48 -0.73 20.79
N ASP A 11 10.02 -0.71 19.57
CA ASP A 11 9.45 0.08 18.48
C ASP A 11 8.05 -0.43 18.10
N LYS A 12 7.13 0.49 17.80
CA LYS A 12 5.77 0.17 17.35
C LYS A 12 5.70 0.20 15.83
N ILE A 13 5.41 -0.95 15.22
CA ILE A 13 5.24 -1.07 13.77
C ILE A 13 3.79 -1.45 13.41
N MET A 14 3.39 -1.10 12.19
CA MET A 14 2.09 -1.49 11.63
C MET A 14 2.26 -2.74 10.77
N ILE A 15 1.54 -3.79 11.12
CA ILE A 15 1.65 -5.11 10.50
C ILE A 15 0.30 -5.50 9.90
N ARG A 16 0.29 -6.27 8.80
CA ARG A 16 -0.96 -6.84 8.27
C ARG A 16 -1.20 -8.20 8.93
N GLU A 17 -2.35 -8.37 9.56
CA GLU A 17 -2.76 -9.68 10.09
C GLU A 17 -3.55 -10.41 9.00
N ALA A 18 -2.86 -11.13 8.11
CA ALA A 18 -3.49 -11.88 7.01
C ALA A 18 -4.51 -12.92 7.53
N TRP A 19 -4.24 -13.50 8.71
CA TRP A 19 -5.12 -14.46 9.38
C TRP A 19 -6.38 -13.83 10.02
N ALA A 20 -6.43 -12.50 10.15
CA ALA A 20 -7.60 -11.79 10.68
C ALA A 20 -8.60 -11.41 9.58
N GLN A 21 -8.34 -11.79 8.32
CA GLN A 21 -9.26 -11.58 7.21
C GLN A 21 -10.43 -12.57 7.34
N LYS A 22 -11.54 -12.08 7.91
CA LYS A 22 -12.75 -12.89 8.16
C LYS A 22 -13.70 -12.95 6.96
N ASP A 23 -13.64 -11.96 6.06
CA ASP A 23 -14.55 -11.84 4.92
C ASP A 23 -13.79 -11.96 3.59
N GLU A 24 -14.26 -12.82 2.69
CA GLU A 24 -13.74 -12.92 1.31
C GLU A 24 -13.90 -11.59 0.54
N ASN A 25 -14.88 -10.77 0.90
CA ASN A 25 -15.09 -9.44 0.32
C ASN A 25 -14.12 -8.36 0.81
N GLN A 26 -13.39 -8.60 1.92
CA GLN A 26 -12.33 -7.69 2.34
C GLN A 26 -11.06 -7.97 1.53
N LYS A 27 -10.88 -7.25 0.42
CA LYS A 27 -9.68 -7.32 -0.43
C LYS A 27 -8.37 -7.00 0.30
N THR A 28 -8.40 -6.56 1.56
CA THR A 28 -7.21 -6.16 2.30
C THR A 28 -7.32 -6.55 3.77
N ALA A 29 -6.37 -7.37 4.22
CA ALA A 29 -6.21 -7.74 5.63
C ALA A 29 -6.02 -6.49 6.52
N PRO A 30 -6.63 -6.46 7.72
CA PRO A 30 -6.53 -5.32 8.61
C PRO A 30 -5.09 -5.10 9.08
N GLN A 31 -4.70 -3.83 9.16
CA GLN A 31 -3.41 -3.44 9.74
C GLN A 31 -3.55 -3.21 11.24
N ARG A 32 -2.68 -3.83 12.03
CA ARG A 32 -2.64 -3.68 13.49
C ARG A 32 -1.26 -3.23 13.96
N ARG A 33 -1.24 -2.64 15.16
CA ARG A 33 0.00 -2.26 15.84
C ARG A 33 0.62 -3.49 16.49
N ALA A 34 1.92 -3.65 16.30
CA ALA A 34 2.74 -4.65 16.98
C ALA A 34 4.00 -3.98 17.53
N THR A 35 4.49 -4.53 18.64
CA THR A 35 5.71 -4.07 19.31
C THR A 35 6.87 -4.97 18.92
N VAL A 36 7.99 -4.38 18.51
CA VAL A 36 9.19 -5.14 18.16
C VAL A 36 9.81 -5.72 19.42
N ILE A 37 10.05 -7.02 19.43
CA ILE A 37 10.80 -7.70 20.48
C ILE A 37 12.28 -7.74 20.10
N LYS A 38 12.58 -8.24 18.89
CA LYS A 38 13.95 -8.45 18.44
C LYS A 38 14.04 -8.43 16.92
N GLN A 39 15.07 -7.78 16.41
CA GLN A 39 15.40 -7.80 15.00
C GLN A 39 16.46 -8.87 14.69
N TYR A 40 16.19 -9.69 13.68
CA TYR A 40 17.12 -10.63 13.09
C TYR A 40 17.53 -10.15 11.69
N PRO A 41 18.56 -10.76 11.05
CA PRO A 41 19.01 -10.32 9.73
C PRO A 41 17.91 -10.35 8.65
N HIS A 42 17.02 -11.36 8.70
CA HIS A 42 16.02 -11.61 7.65
C HIS A 42 14.57 -11.31 8.06
N HIS A 43 14.30 -11.25 9.36
CA HIS A 43 12.96 -11.07 9.91
C HIS A 43 13.00 -10.32 11.24
N VAL A 44 11.84 -9.88 11.69
CA VAL A 44 11.65 -9.15 12.94
C VAL A 44 10.62 -9.89 13.76
N LEU A 45 10.98 -10.23 14.99
CA LEU A 45 10.05 -10.82 15.96
C LEU A 45 9.26 -9.69 16.61
N VAL A 46 7.94 -9.78 16.54
CA VAL A 46 7.01 -8.79 17.09
C VAL A 46 5.94 -9.44 17.94
N GLU A 47 5.35 -8.64 18.83
CA GLU A 47 4.23 -9.01 19.68
C GLU A 47 3.03 -8.12 19.39
N ASN A 48 1.88 -8.75 19.14
CA ASN A 48 0.63 -8.03 18.89
C ASN A 48 0.00 -7.58 20.21
N ALA A 49 -0.99 -6.68 20.12
CA ALA A 49 -1.75 -6.22 21.30
C ALA A 49 -2.41 -7.35 22.11
N LYS A 50 -2.60 -8.55 21.52
CA LYS A 50 -3.13 -9.74 22.20
C LYS A 50 -2.06 -10.61 22.88
N GLY A 51 -0.79 -10.20 22.86
CA GLY A 51 0.33 -11.00 23.38
C GLY A 51 0.80 -12.13 22.45
N THR A 52 0.23 -12.24 21.24
CA THR A 52 0.67 -13.24 20.25
C THR A 52 1.97 -12.78 19.61
N ARG A 53 2.98 -13.66 19.60
CA ARG A 53 4.27 -13.42 18.96
C ARG A 53 4.25 -13.92 17.52
N CYS A 54 4.73 -13.11 16.59
CA CYS A 54 4.85 -13.49 15.19
C CYS A 54 6.15 -12.95 14.57
N CYS A 55 6.63 -13.63 13.54
CA CYS A 55 7.79 -13.21 12.76
C CYS A 55 7.33 -12.51 11.50
N ILE A 56 7.90 -11.34 11.22
CA ILE A 56 7.60 -10.54 10.05
C ILE A 56 8.84 -10.42 9.19
N THR A 57 8.70 -10.70 7.91
CA THR A 57 9.80 -10.63 6.96
C THR A 57 10.09 -9.19 6.56
N ASN A 58 11.33 -8.91 6.17
CA ASN A 58 11.72 -7.59 5.66
C ASN A 58 10.89 -7.17 4.43
N ALA A 59 10.41 -8.12 3.62
CA ALA A 59 9.58 -7.87 2.45
C ALA A 59 8.18 -7.33 2.83
N GLU A 60 7.57 -7.87 3.89
CA GLU A 60 6.28 -7.40 4.39
C GLU A 60 6.37 -5.97 4.94
N ILE A 61 7.48 -5.65 5.61
CA ILE A 61 7.78 -4.30 6.12
C ILE A 61 7.94 -3.31 4.96
N TYR A 62 8.67 -3.69 3.92
CA TYR A 62 8.84 -2.86 2.73
C TYR A 62 7.50 -2.62 2.00
N GLY A 63 6.69 -3.66 1.86
CA GLY A 63 5.38 -3.58 1.21
C GLY A 63 4.37 -2.69 1.94
N THR A 64 4.46 -2.55 3.26
CA THR A 64 3.61 -1.60 4.01
C THR A 64 4.11 -0.16 3.92
N GLU A 65 5.42 0.10 3.89
CA GLU A 65 5.95 1.46 3.71
C GLU A 65 5.64 2.03 2.32
N LYS A 66 5.82 1.25 1.25
CA LYS A 66 5.51 1.69 -0.13
C LYS A 66 4.04 2.08 -0.33
N ARG A 67 3.12 1.50 0.45
CA ARG A 67 1.67 1.83 0.39
C ARG A 67 1.29 3.08 1.19
N LYS A 68 2.14 3.54 2.10
CA LYS A 68 1.94 4.82 2.82
C LYS A 68 2.35 6.02 1.98
N GLY A 69 3.27 5.82 1.04
CA GLY A 69 3.43 6.75 -0.07
C GLY A 69 2.13 6.72 -0.85
N VAL A 70 1.39 7.83 -0.81
CA VAL A 70 0.26 8.09 -1.71
C VAL A 70 0.70 7.59 -3.08
N GLN A 71 0.00 6.61 -3.64
CA GLN A 71 -0.04 6.54 -5.10
C GLN A 71 -0.73 7.86 -5.47
N GLU A 72 0.05 8.94 -5.55
CA GLU A 72 -0.37 10.11 -6.29
C GLU A 72 -0.70 9.50 -7.64
N ALA A 73 -1.99 9.46 -7.95
CA ALA A 73 -2.46 9.04 -9.25
C ALA A 73 -1.62 9.82 -10.22
N ALA A 74 -0.64 9.17 -10.84
CA ALA A 74 0.41 9.87 -11.55
C ALA A 74 -0.30 10.68 -12.63
N GLY A 75 -0.40 12.00 -12.43
CA GLY A 75 -1.01 12.89 -13.40
C GLY A 75 -0.33 12.62 -14.72
N MET A 76 -1.07 12.64 -15.82
CA MET A 76 -0.46 12.50 -17.14
C MET A 76 0.60 13.58 -17.28
N ARG A 77 1.85 13.17 -17.47
CA ARG A 77 2.99 14.07 -17.68
C ARG A 77 3.33 14.13 -19.16
N ASP A 78 3.75 15.30 -19.62
CA ASP A 78 4.30 15.44 -20.96
C ASP A 78 5.71 14.80 -21.05
N SER A 79 6.28 14.78 -22.26
CA SER A 79 7.63 14.28 -22.51
C SER A 79 8.73 15.08 -21.79
N SER A 80 8.41 16.26 -21.25
CA SER A 80 9.31 17.10 -20.46
C SER A 80 9.13 16.92 -18.94
N GLY A 81 8.21 16.05 -18.52
CA GLY A 81 7.94 15.74 -17.12
C GLY A 81 7.03 16.72 -16.39
N LYS A 82 6.39 17.67 -17.09
CA LYS A 82 5.40 18.58 -16.50
C LYS A 82 4.03 17.92 -16.43
N GLU A 83 3.30 18.17 -15.35
CA GLU A 83 1.92 17.72 -15.20
C GLU A 83 1.01 18.42 -16.20
N VAL A 84 0.23 17.61 -16.92
CA VAL A 84 -0.74 18.08 -17.90
C VAL A 84 -2.13 17.99 -17.28
N ASP A 85 -2.77 19.14 -17.12
CA ASP A 85 -4.17 19.24 -16.68
C ASP A 85 -5.10 18.84 -17.84
N VAL A 86 -5.44 17.55 -17.91
CA VAL A 86 -6.31 16.98 -18.93
C VAL A 86 -7.77 17.29 -18.59
N LYS A 87 -8.23 18.49 -18.97
CA LYS A 87 -9.64 18.89 -18.88
C LYS A 87 -10.42 18.43 -20.11
N GLU A 88 -11.59 17.82 -19.91
CA GLU A 88 -12.45 17.37 -21.01
C GLU A 88 -12.85 18.51 -21.95
N SER A 89 -12.99 19.73 -21.44
CA SER A 89 -13.33 20.93 -22.20
C SER A 89 -12.27 21.38 -23.22
N LYS A 90 -11.03 20.87 -23.12
CA LYS A 90 -9.95 21.16 -24.07
C LYS A 90 -9.72 20.04 -25.09
N ARG A 91 -10.58 19.01 -25.13
CA ARG A 91 -10.45 17.92 -26.09
C ARG A 91 -10.64 18.44 -27.52
N ARG A 92 -9.67 18.15 -28.38
CA ARG A 92 -9.77 18.43 -29.83
C ARG A 92 -10.75 17.50 -30.53
N PHE A 93 -10.96 16.31 -29.96
CA PHE A 93 -11.86 15.29 -30.49
C PHE A 93 -13.05 15.09 -29.56
N PRO A 94 -14.25 14.81 -30.09
CA PRO A 94 -15.43 14.51 -29.28
C PRO A 94 -15.17 13.30 -28.38
N ALA A 95 -15.86 13.25 -27.24
CA ALA A 95 -15.78 12.12 -26.33
C ALA A 95 -16.20 10.83 -27.05
N LEU A 96 -15.41 9.78 -26.88
CA LEU A 96 -15.68 8.49 -27.49
C LEU A 96 -16.73 7.76 -26.64
N GLU A 97 -17.95 7.66 -27.16
CA GLU A 97 -19.08 7.04 -26.47
C GLU A 97 -19.27 5.62 -26.99
N PHE A 98 -18.66 4.64 -26.33
CA PHE A 98 -18.92 3.23 -26.63
C PHE A 98 -20.28 2.83 -26.04
N GLY A 99 -21.20 2.36 -26.89
CA GLY A 99 -22.44 1.73 -26.45
C GLY A 99 -23.56 2.68 -25.99
N LYS A 100 -23.43 4.00 -26.16
CA LYS A 100 -24.59 4.89 -26.00
C LYS A 100 -25.50 4.78 -27.22
N GLU A 101 -26.61 4.08 -27.02
CA GLU A 101 -27.70 4.00 -27.98
C GLU A 101 -28.16 5.41 -28.35
N ARG A 102 -28.05 5.76 -29.64
CA ARG A 102 -28.59 7.01 -30.16
C ARG A 102 -30.11 6.95 -30.04
N ARG A 103 -30.68 7.52 -28.97
CA ARG A 103 -32.12 7.85 -28.94
C ARG A 103 -32.36 8.89 -30.04
N ARG A 104 -32.95 8.42 -31.14
CA ARG A 104 -33.58 9.26 -32.17
C ARG A 104 -34.88 9.83 -31.63
#